data_AF-A0AA85KEA9-F1
#
_entry.id   AF-A0AA85KEA9-F1
#
_cell.length_a   1.000
_cell.length_b   1.000
_cell.length_c   1.000
_cell.angle_alpha   90.00
_cell.angle_beta   90.00
_cell.angle_gamma   90.00
#
_symmetry.space_group_name_H-M   'P 1'
#
loop_
_entity.id
_entity.type
_entity.pdbx_description
1 polymer ?
#
loop_
_entity_poly.entity_id
_entity_poly.type
_entity_poly.pdbx_seq_one_letter_code
_entity_poly.pdbx_strand_id
1 'polypeptide(L)'
;MRFQTTAYHPKANGTVERLHRQLEAGLSAANNTHWTESLPLVLLGIRNALKTDAGCTSAELVYGTTLRLPGEFVSPSSFPPAVDHASYVSMLTNAMRSVKPAPLRPLMFLFIRV
;
A
#
# COMPACT_ATOMS: atom_id res chain seq x y z
N MET A 1 27.16 19.84 -13.21
CA MET A 1 26.34 20.36 -14.34
C MET A 1 25.07 20.98 -13.77
N ARG A 2 24.81 22.27 -14.01
CA ARG A 2 23.59 22.96 -13.54
C ARG A 2 22.73 23.26 -14.75
N PHE A 3 21.64 22.51 -14.92
CA PHE A 3 20.63 22.81 -15.93
C PHE A 3 19.79 23.99 -15.43
N GLN A 4 19.82 25.11 -16.16
CA GLN A 4 18.97 26.26 -15.87
C GLN A 4 17.82 26.26 -16.88
N THR A 5 16.60 26.43 -16.38
CA THR A 5 15.45 26.72 -17.24
C THR A 5 15.53 28.18 -17.68
N THR A 6 15.34 28.42 -18.98
CA THR A 6 15.30 29.79 -19.51
C THR A 6 13.99 30.46 -19.10
N ALA A 7 14.06 31.73 -18.70
CA ALA A 7 12.87 32.51 -18.38
C ALA A 7 11.93 32.58 -19.60
N TYR A 8 10.62 32.55 -19.35
CA TYR A 8 9.57 32.62 -20.39
C TYR A 8 9.58 31.49 -21.43
N HIS A 9 10.15 30.32 -21.13
CA HIS A 9 10.14 29.16 -22.02
C HIS A 9 9.26 28.01 -21.48
N PRO A 10 7.92 28.06 -21.64
CA PRO A 10 7.00 27.07 -21.05
C PRO A 10 7.25 25.63 -21.55
N LYS A 11 7.85 25.46 -22.74
CA LYS A 11 8.25 24.14 -23.24
C LYS A 11 9.38 23.49 -22.43
N ALA A 12 10.26 24.29 -21.81
CA ALA A 12 11.39 23.77 -21.04
C ALA A 12 10.94 23.18 -19.70
N ASN A 13 9.80 23.63 -19.15
CA ASN A 13 9.32 23.23 -17.82
C ASN A 13 7.98 22.48 -17.84
N GLY A 14 7.41 22.25 -19.02
CA GLY A 14 6.04 21.75 -19.18
C GLY A 14 5.77 20.41 -18.49
N THR A 15 6.74 19.51 -18.41
CA THR A 15 6.59 18.22 -17.70
C THR A 15 6.44 18.42 -16.19
N VAL A 16 7.24 19.32 -15.62
CA VAL A 16 7.19 19.66 -14.19
C VAL A 16 5.89 20.36 -13.85
N GLU A 17 5.45 21.31 -14.69
CA GLU A 17 4.18 22.01 -14.50
C GLU A 17 2.97 21.06 -14.59
N ARG A 18 2.99 20.09 -15.51
CA ARG A 18 1.94 19.05 -15.61
C ARG A 18 1.90 18.19 -14.35
N LEU A 19 3.06 17.75 -13.86
CA LEU A 19 3.15 17.00 -12.60
C LEU A 19 2.60 17.82 -11.44
N HIS A 20 2.94 19.11 -11.37
CA HIS A 20 2.46 20.00 -10.31
C HIS A 20 0.93 20.11 -10.32
N ARG A 21 0.31 20.29 -11.48
CA ARG A 21 -1.17 20.32 -11.60
C ARG A 21 -1.82 19.01 -11.16
N GLN A 22 -1.21 17.87 -11.49
CA GLN A 22 -1.70 16.55 -11.02
C GLN A 22 -1.58 16.42 -9.50
N LEU A 23 -0.48 16.91 -8.92
CA LEU A 23 -0.25 16.91 -7.49
C LEU A 23 -1.29 17.77 -6.76
N GLU A 24 -1.50 19.00 -7.22
CA GLU A 24 -2.52 19.90 -6.66
C GLU A 24 -3.92 19.26 -6.73
N ALA A 25 -4.31 18.73 -7.89
CA ALA A 25 -5.59 18.06 -8.05
C ALA A 25 -5.77 16.86 -7.11
N GLY A 26 -4.72 16.04 -6.93
CA GLY A 26 -4.75 14.91 -6.02
C GLY A 26 -4.85 15.31 -4.55
N LEU A 27 -4.14 16.38 -4.14
CA LEU A 27 -4.24 16.92 -2.79
C LEU A 27 -5.61 17.55 -2.51
N SER A 28 -6.17 18.29 -3.48
CA SER A 28 -7.53 18.83 -3.37
C SER A 28 -8.58 17.72 -3.25
N ALA A 29 -8.44 16.63 -3.99
CA ALA A 29 -9.35 15.48 -3.92
C ALA A 29 -9.28 14.74 -2.57
N ALA A 30 -8.10 14.70 -1.94
CA ALA A 30 -7.93 14.10 -0.61
C ALA A 30 -8.62 14.90 0.51
N ASN A 31 -8.88 16.20 0.29
CA ASN A 31 -9.62 17.09 1.20
C ASN A 31 -9.16 17.03 2.68
N ASN A 32 -7.85 16.91 2.91
CA ASN A 32 -7.24 16.80 4.24
C ASN A 32 -6.64 18.15 4.66
N THR A 33 -6.92 18.61 5.89
CA THR A 33 -6.34 19.81 6.50
C THR A 33 -4.82 19.70 6.65
N HIS A 34 -4.31 18.49 6.89
CA HIS A 34 -2.88 18.15 6.93
C HIS A 34 -2.45 17.48 5.62
N TRP A 35 -2.35 18.27 4.55
CA TRP A 35 -2.00 17.79 3.21
C TRP A 35 -0.68 16.99 3.14
N THR A 36 0.24 17.20 4.09
CA THR A 36 1.50 16.44 4.19
C THR A 36 1.28 14.97 4.51
N GLU A 37 0.19 14.61 5.20
CA GLU A 37 -0.14 13.23 5.54
C GLU A 37 -0.72 12.48 4.34
N SER A 38 -1.45 13.17 3.46
CA SER A 38 -1.97 12.60 2.21
C SER A 38 -0.93 12.58 1.09
N LEU A 39 0.15 13.36 1.22
CA LEU A 39 1.19 13.50 0.21
C LEU A 39 1.82 12.16 -0.25
N PRO A 40 2.21 11.22 0.65
CA PRO A 40 2.78 9.94 0.21
C PRO A 40 1.80 9.12 -0.63
N LEU A 41 0.50 9.15 -0.28
CA LEU A 41 -0.54 8.40 -0.97
C LEU A 41 -0.83 9.02 -2.35
N VAL A 42 -0.93 10.35 -2.44
CA VAL A 42 -1.13 11.06 -3.71
C VAL A 42 0.05 10.82 -4.65
N LEU A 43 1.28 10.91 -4.16
CA LEU A 43 2.48 10.63 -4.96
C LEU A 43 2.53 9.16 -5.41
N LEU A 44 2.12 8.22 -4.56
CA LEU A 44 2.02 6.81 -4.93
C LEU A 44 1.02 6.61 -6.08
N GLY A 45 -0.14 7.26 -6.01
CA GLY A 45 -1.15 7.25 -7.07
C GLY A 45 -0.62 7.81 -8.39
N ILE A 46 0.02 8.98 -8.36
CA ILE A 46 0.62 9.59 -9.56
C ILE A 46 1.68 8.69 -10.20
N ARG A 47 2.49 7.98 -9.40
CA ARG A 47 3.54 7.09 -9.91
C ARG A 47 2.99 5.80 -10.53
N ASN A 48 1.86 5.31 -10.02
CA ASN A 48 1.18 4.10 -10.50
C ASN A 48 0.13 4.37 -11.58
N ALA A 49 -0.22 5.63 -11.83
CA ALA A 49 -1.13 5.97 -12.91
C ALA A 49 -0.51 5.65 -14.27
N LEU A 50 -1.27 4.97 -15.13
CA LEU A 50 -0.87 4.69 -16.50
C LEU A 50 -0.72 6.01 -17.27
N LYS A 51 0.47 6.26 -17.78
CA LYS A 51 0.74 7.39 -18.66
C LYS A 51 0.44 6.97 -20.09
N THR A 52 -0.64 7.49 -20.66
CA THR A 52 -1.10 7.13 -22.01
C THR A 52 -0.10 7.52 -23.11
N ASP A 53 0.70 8.55 -22.86
CA ASP A 53 1.79 8.99 -23.72
C ASP A 53 2.98 8.01 -23.74
N ALA A 54 3.27 7.38 -22.61
CA ALA A 54 4.38 6.44 -22.46
C ALA A 54 3.96 4.96 -22.58
N GLY A 55 2.68 4.64 -22.48
CA GLY A 55 2.15 3.27 -22.47
C GLY A 55 2.49 2.46 -21.22
N CYS A 56 3.09 3.09 -20.21
CA CYS A 56 3.54 2.48 -18.96
C CYS A 56 3.43 3.47 -17.81
N THR A 57 3.52 3.00 -16.58
CA THR A 57 3.52 3.82 -15.36
C THR A 57 4.91 4.36 -15.06
N SER A 58 5.00 5.46 -14.31
CA SER A 58 6.32 5.99 -13.91
C SER A 58 7.05 5.05 -12.95
N ALA A 59 6.30 4.27 -12.16
CA ALA A 59 6.84 3.23 -11.30
C ALA A 59 7.48 2.08 -12.10
N GLU A 60 6.80 1.57 -13.13
CA GLU A 60 7.34 0.53 -14.00
C GLU A 60 8.62 0.97 -14.72
N LEU A 61 8.69 2.21 -15.19
CA LEU A 61 9.89 2.73 -15.84
C LEU A 61 11.10 2.78 -14.90
N VAL A 62 10.90 2.99 -13.61
CA VAL A 62 11.97 3.10 -12.62
C VAL A 62 12.38 1.73 -12.07
N TYR A 63 11.40 0.88 -11.77
CA TYR A 63 11.63 -0.39 -11.09
C TYR A 63 11.64 -1.61 -12.03
N GLY A 64 11.20 -1.45 -13.28
CA GLY A 64 11.05 -2.54 -14.25
C GLY A 64 9.82 -3.42 -14.03
N THR A 65 9.01 -3.14 -13.00
CA THR A 65 7.83 -3.93 -12.62
C THR A 65 6.70 -3.03 -12.12
N THR A 66 5.46 -3.52 -12.19
CA THR A 66 4.31 -2.87 -11.54
C THR A 66 4.47 -2.90 -10.02
N LEU A 67 4.16 -1.78 -9.35
CA LEU A 67 4.08 -1.77 -7.88
C LEU A 67 2.70 -2.26 -7.44
N ARG A 68 2.67 -3.11 -6.41
CA ARG A 68 1.42 -3.53 -5.76
C ARG A 68 0.93 -2.43 -4.84
N LEU A 69 -0.31 -1.99 -5.04
CA LEU A 69 -0.94 -0.99 -4.17
C LEU A 69 -1.43 -1.63 -2.86
N PRO A 70 -1.52 -0.87 -1.74
CA PRO A 70 -2.09 -1.36 -0.47
C PRO A 70 -3.42 -2.10 -0.62
N GLY A 71 -4.31 -1.62 -1.50
CA GLY A 71 -5.61 -2.25 -1.77
C GLY A 71 -5.53 -3.59 -2.51
N GLU A 72 -4.43 -3.88 -3.20
CA GLU A 72 -4.23 -5.15 -3.92
C GLU A 72 -3.65 -6.26 -3.04
N PHE A 73 -3.12 -5.92 -1.86
CA PHE A 73 -2.70 -6.92 -0.88
C PHE A 73 -3.90 -7.56 -0.18
N VAL A 74 -5.02 -6.85 -0.12
CA VAL A 74 -6.26 -7.38 0.42
C VAL A 74 -6.93 -8.17 -0.70
N SER A 75 -6.82 -9.50 -0.64
CA SER A 75 -7.65 -10.34 -1.50
C SER A 75 -9.11 -10.05 -1.19
N PRO A 76 -9.99 -9.85 -2.20
CA PRO A 76 -11.42 -9.80 -1.94
C PRO A 76 -11.76 -11.06 -1.15
N SER A 77 -12.32 -10.89 0.03
CA SER A 77 -12.70 -12.02 0.87
C SER A 77 -13.60 -12.92 0.03
N SER A 78 -13.21 -14.19 -0.13
CA SER A 78 -14.12 -15.20 -0.70
C SER A 78 -15.34 -15.46 0.21
N PHE A 79 -15.43 -14.75 1.33
CA PHE A 79 -16.57 -14.71 2.22
C PHE A 79 -17.66 -13.82 1.60
N PRO A 80 -18.90 -14.31 1.51
CA PRO A 80 -20.02 -13.50 1.03
C PRO A 80 -20.16 -12.23 1.86
N PRO A 81 -20.73 -11.13 1.31
CA PRO A 81 -20.81 -9.81 1.95
C PRO A 81 -21.68 -9.73 3.22
N ALA A 82 -22.00 -10.86 3.84
CA ALA A 82 -22.68 -10.97 5.12
C ALA A 82 -22.36 -12.33 5.77
N VAL A 83 -21.10 -12.57 6.15
CA VAL A 83 -20.88 -13.57 7.20
C VAL A 83 -21.35 -12.91 8.49
N ASP A 84 -22.55 -13.28 8.94
CA ASP A 84 -23.05 -12.91 10.26
C ASP A 84 -21.94 -13.16 11.29
N HIS A 85 -21.63 -12.15 12.10
CA HIS A 85 -20.52 -12.18 13.05
C HIS A 85 -20.66 -13.40 13.99
N ALA A 86 -21.89 -13.79 14.31
CA ALA A 86 -22.15 -14.98 15.11
C ALA A 86 -21.70 -16.28 14.41
N SER A 87 -21.88 -16.39 13.09
CA SER A 87 -21.43 -17.54 12.32
C SER A 87 -19.90 -17.62 12.22
N TYR A 88 -19.21 -16.47 12.08
CA TYR A 88 -17.75 -16.40 12.09
C TYR A 88 -17.18 -16.83 13.44
N VAL A 89 -17.73 -16.31 14.55
CA VAL A 89 -17.32 -16.67 15.90
C VAL A 89 -17.55 -18.16 16.17
N SER A 90 -18.67 -18.73 15.69
CA SER A 90 -18.94 -20.15 15.81
C SER A 90 -17.93 -21.01 15.04
N MET A 91 -17.62 -20.64 13.79
CA MET A 91 -16.59 -21.33 12.98
C MET A 91 -15.21 -21.25 13.65
N LEU A 92 -14.80 -20.07 14.11
CA LEU A 92 -13.51 -19.85 14.76
C LEU A 92 -13.40 -20.65 16.06
N THR A 93 -14.47 -20.67 16.86
CA THR A 93 -14.52 -21.43 18.12
C THR A 93 -14.39 -22.93 17.86
N ASN A 94 -15.06 -23.45 16.84
CA ASN A 94 -14.96 -24.87 16.47
C ASN A 94 -13.55 -25.21 15.93
N ALA A 95 -12.95 -24.32 15.14
CA ALA A 95 -11.58 -24.49 14.67
C ALA A 95 -10.57 -24.48 15.83
N MET A 96 -10.70 -23.54 16.76
CA MET A 96 -9.83 -23.48 17.96
C MET A 96 -9.96 -24.71 18.84
N ARG A 97 -11.18 -25.28 18.97
CA ARG A 97 -11.43 -26.52 19.72
C ARG A 97 -10.83 -27.77 19.06
N SER A 98 -10.63 -27.76 17.74
CA SER A 98 -10.05 -28.91 17.03
C SER A 98 -8.51 -28.94 17.12
N VAL A 99 -7.88 -27.83 17.50
CA VAL A 99 -6.44 -27.77 17.74
C VAL A 99 -6.12 -28.52 19.03
N LYS A 100 -5.38 -29.62 18.90
CA LYS A 100 -4.85 -30.34 20.08
C LYS A 100 -3.63 -29.61 20.63
N PRO A 101 -3.52 -29.44 21.96
CA PRO A 101 -2.34 -28.85 22.55
C PRO A 101 -1.11 -29.68 22.21
N ALA A 102 -0.07 -29.02 21.68
CA ALA A 102 1.21 -29.66 21.44
C ALA A 102 1.79 -30.12 22.80
N PRO A 103 2.36 -31.34 22.89
CA PRO A 103 2.92 -31.83 24.14
C PRO A 103 4.05 -30.91 24.59
N LEU A 104 3.94 -30.46 25.84
CA LEU A 104 5.00 -29.70 26.50
C LEU A 104 6.25 -30.59 26.53
N ARG A 105 7.35 -30.12 25.92
CA ARG A 105 8.64 -30.81 26.01
C ARG A 105 9.00 -30.93 27.49
N PRO A 106 9.31 -32.14 28.01
CA PRO A 106 9.69 -32.29 29.40
C PRO A 106 10.91 -31.41 29.68
N LEU A 107 10.76 -30.44 30.57
CA LEU A 107 11.89 -29.76 31.19
C LEU A 107 12.71 -30.85 31.89
N MET A 108 13.88 -31.14 31.34
CA MET A 108 14.85 -32.03 31.94
C MET A 108 15.25 -31.40 33.27
N PHE A 109 14.64 -31.87 34.36
CA PHE A 109 14.95 -31.45 35.73
C PHE A 109 16.39 -31.87 36.02
N LEU A 110 17.34 -30.97 35.77
CA LEU A 110 18.70 -31.11 36.27
C LEU A 110 18.64 -30.88 37.79
N PHE A 111 18.71 -31.96 38.56
CA PHE A 111 18.87 -31.92 40.02
C PHE A 111 20.14 -31.13 40.36
N ILE A 112 20.01 -29.92 40.90
CA ILE A 112 21.07 -29.29 41.69
C ILE A 112 20.85 -29.74 43.13
N ARG A 113 21.67 -30.70 43.57
CA ARG A 113 21.80 -31.05 44.99
C ARG A 113 22.68 -29.96 45.64
N VAL A 114 22.16 -29.30 46.67
CA VAL A 114 22.95 -28.54 47.65
C VAL A 114 23.62 -29.52 48.61
#